data_AF-A0A953XRE2-F1
#
_entry.id   AF-A0A953XRE2-F1
#
_cell.length_a   1.000
_cell.length_b   1.000
_cell.length_c   1.000
_cell.angle_alpha   90.00
_cell.angle_beta   90.00
_cell.angle_gamma   90.00
#
_symmetry.space_group_name_H-M   'P 1'
#
loop_
_entity.id
_entity.type
_entity.pdbx_description
1 polymer ?
#
loop_
_entity_poly.entity_id
_entity_poly.type
_entity_poly.pdbx_seq_one_letter_code
_entity_poly.pdbx_strand_id
1 'polypeptide(L)' 'MSKKSQSHPGSRSSVTGRFVTKGYATRHPSTTQNERIPIPGRGDAGRKKGK' A
#
# COMPACT_ATOMS: atom_id res chain seq x y z
N MET A 1 22.78 9.50 1.65
CA MET A 1 22.01 8.27 1.97
C MET A 1 20.54 8.51 1.62
N SER A 2 19.97 7.86 0.59
CA SER A 2 18.57 8.07 0.24
C SER A 2 17.66 7.41 1.28
N LYS A 3 16.67 8.15 1.79
CA LYS A 3 15.60 7.58 2.61
C LYS A 3 14.80 6.62 1.71
N LYS A 4 15.07 5.32 1.84
CA LYS A 4 14.26 4.27 1.24
C LYS A 4 12.89 4.35 1.92
N SER A 5 11.89 4.97 1.28
CA SER A 5 10.52 5.04 1.81
C SER A 5 10.09 3.62 2.19
N GLN A 6 9.91 3.36 3.49
CA GLN A 6 9.66 2.03 4.01
C GLN A 6 8.18 1.73 3.82
N SER A 7 7.81 1.35 2.59
CA SER A 7 6.45 0.93 2.25
C SER A 7 6.43 -0.54 1.88
N HIS A 8 5.39 -1.25 2.29
CA HIS A 8 5.17 -2.63 1.87
C HIS A 8 4.19 -2.66 0.69
N PRO A 9 4.49 -3.42 -0.37
CA PRO A 9 3.55 -3.60 -1.47
C PRO A 9 2.36 -4.43 -0.99
N GLY A 10 1.15 -3.92 -1.20
CA GLY A 10 -0.09 -4.63 -0.93
C GLY A 10 -1.05 -4.55 -2.10
N SER A 11 -1.92 -5.56 -2.23
CA SER A 11 -2.97 -5.59 -3.25
C SER A 11 -4.32 -5.38 -2.58
N ARG A 12 -5.16 -4.51 -3.12
CA ARG A 12 -6.47 -4.15 -2.57
C ARG A 12 -7.56 -4.36 -3.61
N SER A 13 -8.63 -5.07 -3.24
CA SER A 13 -9.80 -5.22 -4.10
C SER A 13 -10.53 -3.88 -4.21
N SER A 14 -10.73 -3.37 -5.43
CA SER A 14 -11.54 -2.18 -5.69
C SER A 14 -13.02 -2.40 -5.37
N VAL A 15 -13.48 -3.65 -5.44
CA VAL A 15 -14.89 -4.01 -5.24
C VAL A 15 -15.25 -4.03 -3.76
N THR A 16 -14.41 -4.64 -2.93
CA THR A 16 -14.70 -4.84 -1.50
C THR A 16 -13.89 -3.93 -0.58
N GLY A 17 -12.86 -3.26 -1.10
CA GLY A 17 -11.91 -2.47 -0.33
C GLY A 17 -10.99 -3.29 0.58
N ARG A 18 -11.01 -4.62 0.51
CA ARG A 18 -10.18 -5.50 1.35
C ARG A 18 -8.81 -5.74 0.74
N PHE A 19 -7.81 -5.95 1.60
CA PHE A 19 -6.51 -6.46 1.15
C PHE A 19 -6.62 -7.92 0.74
N VAL A 20 -6.04 -8.23 -0.42
CA VAL A 20 -6.10 -9.54 -1.06
C VAL A 20 -4.68 -10.07 -1.28
N THR A 21 -4.56 -11.38 -1.47
CA THR A 21 -3.27 -12.00 -1.74
C THR A 21 -2.79 -11.68 -3.15
N LYS A 22 -1.49 -11.79 -3.39
CA LYS A 22 -0.91 -11.59 -4.72
C LYS A 22 -1.51 -12.55 -5.77
N GLY A 23 -1.79 -13.80 -5.39
CA GLY A 23 -2.43 -14.77 -6.27
C GLY A 23 -3.83 -14.34 -6.70
N TYR A 24 -4.61 -13.75 -5.79
CA TYR A 24 -5.90 -13.15 -6.13
C TYR A 24 -5.75 -11.95 -7.07
N ALA A 25 -4.77 -11.07 -6.80
CA ALA A 25 -4.47 -9.92 -7.66
C ALA A 25 -4.09 -10.33 -9.08
N THR A 26 -3.36 -11.44 -9.24
CA THR A 26 -3.01 -12.00 -10.56
C THR A 26 -4.21 -12.59 -11.29
N ARG A 27 -5.17 -13.21 -10.57
CA ARG A 27 -6.39 -13.76 -11.17
C ARG A 27 -7.44 -12.69 -11.50
N HIS A 28 -7.45 -11.58 -10.75
CA HIS A 28 -8.40 -10.48 -10.92
C HIS A 28 -7.69 -9.13 -11.06
N PRO A 29 -6.89 -8.93 -12.12
CA PRO A 29 -6.11 -7.71 -12.29
C PRO A 29 -6.98 -6.48 -12.55
N SER A 30 -8.16 -6.66 -13.17
CA SER A 30 -9.08 -5.56 -13.48
C SER A 30 -9.73 -4.92 -12.26
N THR A 31 -9.88 -5.68 -11.16
CA THR A 31 -10.58 -5.23 -9.95
C THR A 31 -9.66 -5.16 -8.73
N THR A 32 -8.35 -5.21 -8.94
CA THR A 32 -7.36 -5.18 -7.86
C THR A 32 -6.35 -4.07 -8.10
N GLN A 33 -6.19 -3.20 -7.11
CA GLN A 33 -5.19 -2.14 -7.11
C GLN A 33 -3.93 -2.61 -6.38
N ASN A 34 -2.77 -2.21 -6.89
CA ASN A 34 -1.50 -2.43 -6.22
C ASN A 34 -1.05 -1.11 -5.59
N GLU A 35 -0.94 -1.11 -4.27
CA GLU A 35 -0.66 0.08 -3.48
C GLU A 35 0.60 -0.13 -2.64
N ARG A 36 1.33 0.96 -2.39
CA ARG A 36 2.43 0.97 -1.43
C ARG A 36 1.88 1.42 -0.09
N ILE A 37 1.74 0.48 0.83
CA ILE A 37 1.22 0.73 2.18
C ILE A 37 2.37 1.29 3.02
N PRO A 38 2.29 2.55 3.49
CA PRO A 38 3.31 3.13 4.37
C PRO A 38 3.31 2.40 5.72
N ILE A 39 4.49 2.23 6.33
CA ILE A 39 4.58 1.57 7.63
C ILE A 39 4.11 2.55 8.71
N PRO A 40 3.04 2.23 9.46
CA PRO A 40 2.59 3.10 10.54
C PRO A 40 3.70 3.24 11.59
N GLY A 41 4.00 4.48 11.99
CA GLY A 41 5.02 4.79 12.99
C GLY A 41 6.46 4.96 12.45
N ARG A 42 6.72 4.72 11.16
CA ARG A 42 8.07 4.84 10.56
C ARG A 42 8.22 5.98 9.54
N GLY A 43 7.29 6.94 9.55
CA GLY A 43 7.54 8.30 9.03
C GLY A 43 7.44 8.53 7.51
N ASP A 44 6.83 7.63 6.75
CA ASP A 44 6.60 7.80 5.30
C ASP A 44 5.15 8.18 4.93
N ALA A 45 4.19 7.98 5.84
CA ALA A 45 2.91 8.66 5.77
C ALA A 45 3.15 10.13 6.13
N GLY A 46 3.21 11.00 5.11
CA GLY A 46 3.56 12.43 5.20
C GLY A 46 2.68 13.29 6.11
N ARG A 47 2.64 12.98 7.41
CA ARG A 47 2.16 13.89 8.44
C ARG A 47 3.24 14.94 8.62
N LYS A 48 3.17 16.03 7.85
CA LYS A 48 3.77 17.30 8.28
C LYS A 48 3.18 17.62 9.65
N LYS A 49 3.90 17.28 10.71
CA LYS A 49 3.56 17.66 12.08
C LYS A 49 3.87 19.14 12.15
N GLY A 50 2.86 19.97 11.90
CA GLY A 50 2.97 21.41 12.05
C GLY A 50 3.31 21.76 13.49
N LYS A 51 4.37 22.55 13.68
CA LYS A 51 4.32 23.91 14.21
C LYS A 51 5.68 24.56 13.95
#